data_AF-A0A963JA00-F1
#
_entry.id   AF-A0A963JA00-F1
#
_cell.length_a   1.000
_cell.length_b   1.000
_cell.length_c   1.000
_cell.angle_alpha   90.00
_cell.angle_beta   90.00
_cell.angle_gamma   90.00
#
_symmetry.space_group_name_H-M   'P 1'
#
loop_
_entity.id
_entity.type
_entity.pdbx_description
1 polymer ?
#
loop_
_entity_poly.entity_id
_entity_poly.type
_entity_poly.pdbx_seq_one_letter_code
_entity_poly.pdbx_strand_id
1 'polypeptide(L)' 'QWSMEEEEAFKAPIRRQYEDQGHPYYATARLWDDGVIDPADTRRVLALGLAASRNAPIEDTKFGLFRM' A
#
# COMPACT_ATOMS: atom_id res chain seq x y z
N GLN A 1 29.90 19.94 12.27
CA GLN A 1 29.04 19.76 11.08
C GLN A 1 29.53 18.50 10.38
N TRP A 2 28.65 17.62 9.93
CA TRP A 2 29.07 16.41 9.20
C TRP A 2 29.66 16.79 7.84
N SER A 3 30.59 15.99 7.32
CA SER A 3 30.94 16.04 5.90
C SER A 3 29.80 15.47 5.05
N MET A 4 29.74 15.85 3.77
CA MET A 4 28.74 15.29 2.85
C MET A 4 28.85 13.76 2.73
N GLU A 5 30.07 13.24 2.84
CA GLU A 5 30.35 11.81 2.73
C GLU A 5 29.86 11.03 3.96
N GLU A 6 30.07 11.56 5.16
CA GLU A 6 29.52 10.99 6.41
C GLU A 6 27.99 11.05 6.43
N GLU A 7 27.40 12.15 5.96
CA GLU A 7 25.95 12.30 5.86
C GLU A 7 25.34 11.30 4.86
N GLU A 8 25.99 11.12 3.71
CA GLU A 8 25.54 10.16 2.71
C GLU A 8 25.69 8.71 3.19
N ALA A 9 26.81 8.37 3.84
CA ALA A 9 27.02 7.06 4.45
C ALA A 9 25.98 6.73 5.52
N PHE A 10 25.53 7.74 6.28
CA PHE A 10 24.46 7.57 7.27
C PHE A 10 23.08 7.38 6.62
N LYS A 11 22.75 8.15 5.58
CA LYS A 11 21.42 8.12 4.95
C LYS A 11 21.22 6.97 3.96
N ALA A 12 22.28 6.52 3.31
CA ALA A 12 22.24 5.45 2.32
C ALA A 12 21.56 4.15 2.82
N PRO A 13 21.92 3.58 3.98
CA PRO A 13 21.26 2.36 4.47
C PRO A 13 19.77 2.58 4.80
N ILE A 14 19.39 3.78 5.27
CA ILE A 14 17.99 4.11 5.57
C ILE A 14 17.18 4.14 4.26
N ARG A 15 17.67 4.84 3.22
CA ARG A 15 16.98 4.84 1.92
C ARG A 15 16.84 3.44 1.35
N ARG A 16 17.91 2.63 1.44
CA ARG A 16 17.87 1.24 1.00
C ARG A 16 16.84 0.42 1.76
N GLN A 17 16.74 0.58 3.07
CA GLN A 17 15.72 -0.08 3.87
C GLN A 17 14.31 0.27 3.38
N TYR A 18 14.04 1.56 3.11
CA TYR A 18 12.73 1.99 2.63
C TYR A 18 12.44 1.49 1.22
N GLU A 19 13.44 1.40 0.35
CA GLU A 19 13.28 0.82 -0.99
C GLU A 19 12.95 -0.68 -0.89
N ASP A 20 13.74 -1.43 -0.11
CA ASP A 20 13.58 -2.88 0.04
C ASP A 20 12.24 -3.23 0.70
N GLN A 21 11.83 -2.48 1.73
CA GLN A 21 10.61 -2.74 2.50
C GLN A 21 9.36 -2.08 1.92
N GLY A 22 9.53 -1.05 1.10
CA GLY A 22 8.45 -0.35 0.40
C GLY A 22 8.13 -0.93 -0.97
N HIS A 23 8.99 -1.79 -1.52
CA HIS A 23 8.76 -2.43 -2.82
C HIS A 23 7.46 -3.26 -2.81
N PRO A 24 6.64 -3.25 -3.87
CA PRO A 24 5.37 -4.00 -3.92
C PRO A 24 5.50 -5.48 -3.56
N TYR A 25 6.59 -6.13 -3.99
CA TYR A 25 6.84 -7.53 -3.64
C TYR A 25 7.12 -7.77 -2.16
N TYR A 26 7.64 -6.79 -1.43
CA TYR A 26 7.82 -6.92 0.02
C TYR A 26 6.48 -6.94 0.75
N ALA A 27 5.54 -6.09 0.34
CA ALA A 27 4.17 -6.01 0.86
C ALA A 27 3.35 -7.26 0.53
N THR A 28 3.34 -7.67 -0.75
CA THR A 28 2.51 -8.79 -1.22
C THR A 28 2.97 -10.14 -0.64
N ALA A 29 4.28 -10.32 -0.42
CA ALA A 29 4.83 -11.51 0.25
C ALA A 29 4.37 -11.65 1.71
N ARG A 30 3.78 -10.58 2.29
CA ARG A 30 3.28 -10.52 3.68
C ARG A 30 1.76 -10.32 3.74
N LEU A 31 1.07 -10.39 2.60
CA LEU A 31 -0.37 -10.19 2.48
C LEU A 31 -0.83 -8.84 3.06
N TRP A 32 0.00 -7.81 2.95
CA TRP A 32 -0.43 -6.44 3.26
C TRP A 32 -1.39 -5.90 2.18
N ASP A 33 -1.30 -6.48 0.99
CA ASP A 33 -2.21 -6.35 -0.13
C ASP A 33 -2.70 -7.74 -0.57
N ASP A 34 -3.79 -7.78 -1.34
CA ASP A 34 -4.34 -9.00 -1.92
C ASP A 34 -3.66 -9.41 -3.25
N GLY A 35 -2.61 -8.70 -3.67
CA GLY A 35 -1.85 -8.97 -4.88
C GLY A 35 -1.43 -7.72 -5.65
N VAL A 36 -0.23 -7.78 -6.25
CA VAL A 36 0.24 -6.82 -7.25
C VAL A 36 -0.38 -7.16 -8.61
N ILE A 37 -0.96 -6.16 -9.28
CA ILE A 37 -1.65 -6.34 -10.57
C ILE A 37 -0.97 -5.54 -11.68
N ASP A 38 -1.15 -5.97 -12.93
CA ASP A 38 -0.83 -5.14 -14.09
C ASP A 38 -1.71 -3.87 -14.04
N PRO A 39 -1.14 -2.65 -14.14
CA PRO A 39 -1.93 -1.43 -14.18
C PRO A 39 -3.07 -1.44 -15.22
N ALA A 40 -2.88 -2.10 -16.38
CA ALA A 40 -3.89 -2.23 -17.42
C ALA A 40 -5.11 -3.08 -16.97
N ASP A 41 -4.93 -3.95 -15.98
CA ASP A 41 -5.97 -4.84 -15.46
C ASP A 41 -6.84 -4.20 -14.36
N THR A 42 -6.52 -3.00 -13.90
CA THR A 42 -7.22 -2.32 -12.80
C THR A 42 -8.75 -2.33 -12.97
N ARG A 43 -9.25 -2.01 -14.17
CA ARG A 43 -10.70 -2.01 -14.46
C ARG A 43 -11.32 -3.40 -14.28
N ARG A 44 -10.63 -4.43 -14.77
CA ARG A 44 -11.12 -5.81 -14.73
C ARG A 44 -11.18 -6.33 -13.29
N VAL A 45 -10.12 -6.11 -12.52
CA VAL A 45 -10.04 -6.53 -11.11
C VAL A 45 -11.12 -5.84 -10.28
N LEU A 46 -11.28 -4.52 -10.41
CA LEU A 46 -12.33 -3.78 -9.70
C LEU A 46 -13.75 -4.25 -10.09
N ALA A 47 -14.00 -4.48 -11.38
CA ALA A 47 -15.31 -4.95 -11.84
C ALA A 47 -15.68 -6.32 -11.25
N LEU A 48 -14.71 -7.24 -11.18
CA LEU A 48 -14.91 -8.55 -10.56
C LEU A 48 -15.11 -8.44 -9.03
N GLY A 49 -14.30 -7.62 -8.35
CA GLY A 49 -14.44 -7.39 -6.91
C GLY A 49 -15.80 -6.79 -6.53
N LEU A 50 -16.29 -5.82 -7.31
CA LEU A 50 -17.63 -5.25 -7.13
C LEU A 50 -18.73 -6.26 -7.42
N ALA A 51 -18.61 -7.07 -8.48
CA ALA A 51 -19.59 -8.12 -8.77
C ALA A 51 -19.64 -9.16 -7.64
N ALA A 52 -18.50 -9.51 -7.06
CA ALA A 52 -18.42 -10.43 -5.93
C ALA A 52 -19.05 -9.82 -4.65
N SER A 53 -18.73 -8.57 -4.30
CA SER A 53 -19.24 -7.92 -3.09
C SER A 53 -20.76 -7.73 -3.07
N ARG A 54 -21.39 -7.63 -4.26
CA ARG A 54 -22.84 -7.52 -4.42
C ARG A 54 -23.65 -8.75 -4.03
N ASN A 55 -23.00 -9.85 -3.64
CA ASN A 55 -23.67 -11.02 -3.06
C ASN A 55 -24.03 -10.83 -1.57
N ALA A 56 -23.55 -9.76 -0.93
CA ALA A 56 -23.94 -9.36 0.41
C ALA A 56 -24.86 -8.12 0.38
N PRO A 57 -25.76 -7.94 1.39
CA PRO A 57 -26.53 -6.71 1.53
C PRO A 57 -25.61 -5.50 1.76
N ILE A 58 -26.06 -4.32 1.32
CA ILE A 58 -25.40 -3.05 1.68
C ILE A 58 -25.94 -2.62 3.04
N GLU A 59 -25.05 -2.48 4.02
CA GLU A 59 -25.37 -2.06 5.38
C GLU A 59 -25.45 -0.52 5.51
N ASP A 60 -26.22 -0.03 6.48
CA ASP A 60 -26.24 1.39 6.83
C ASP A 60 -24.95 1.80 7.57
N THR A 61 -24.32 2.91 7.13
CA THR A 61 -23.12 3.45 7.80
C THR A 61 -23.47 4.25 9.04
N LYS A 62 -22.87 3.90 10.19
CA LYS A 62 -22.97 4.65 11.44
C LYS A 62 -21.63 5.29 11.77
N PHE A 63 -21.56 6.62 11.73
CA PHE A 63 -20.34 7.36 12.05
C PHE A 63 -20.16 7.57 13.57
N GLY A 64 -18.90 7.73 13.99
CA GLY A 64 -18.55 8.20 15.32
C GLY A 64 -18.65 9.72 15.46
N LEU A 65 -17.99 10.26 16.50
CA LEU A 65 -17.94 11.71 16.73
C LEU A 65 -16.98 12.38 15.74
N PHE A 66 -17.45 13.46 15.11
CA PHE A 66 -16.58 14.37 14.36
C PHE A 66 -16.02 15.44 15.31
N ARG A 67 -14.69 15.54 15.39
CA ARG A 67 -14.01 16.64 16.08
C ARG A 67 -13.92 17.84 15.12
N MET A 68 -14.66 18.90 15.46
CA MET A 68 -14.67 20.18 14.75
C MET A 68 -13.55 21.11 15.21
#